data_AF-A0A920KRL1-F1
#
_entry.id   AF-A0A920KRL1-F1
#
_cell.length_a   1.000
_cell.length_b   1.000
_cell.length_c   1.000
_cell.angle_alpha   90.00
_cell.angle_beta   90.00
_cell.angle_gamma   90.00
#
_symmetry.space_group_name_H-M   'P 1'
#
loop_
_entity.id
_entity.type
_entity.pdbx_description
1 polymer ?
#
loop_
_entity_poly.entity_id
_entity_poly.type
_entity_poly.pdbx_seq_one_letter_code
_entity_poly.pdbx_strand_id
1 'polypeptide(L)'
;MPQHNNVKGETFFPTDLVSSALCSCMTTVMGICAEKGGFKMPNSTAKITKIMSAEPRKIKEIRVELDFEENDLSEVQKKKLRKLVRIVP
;
A
#
# COMPACT_ATOMS: atom_id res chain seq x y z
N MET A 1 -11.14 14.77 6.76
CA MET A 1 -11.85 14.49 5.48
C MET A 1 -13.12 15.34 5.48
N PRO A 2 -13.47 16.08 4.41
CA PRO A 2 -14.68 16.88 4.42
C PRO A 2 -15.88 15.93 4.51
N GLN A 3 -16.78 16.19 5.45
CA GLN A 3 -18.03 15.44 5.61
C GLN A 3 -18.86 15.64 4.34
N HIS A 4 -18.92 14.62 3.50
CA HIS A 4 -19.98 14.52 2.52
C HIS A 4 -20.91 13.39 2.93
N ASN A 5 -22.16 13.80 3.14
CA ASN A 5 -23.34 13.02 3.45
C ASN A 5 -23.38 12.47 4.87
N ASN A 6 -24.56 12.57 5.48
CA ASN A 6 -24.94 12.25 6.85
C ASN A 6 -24.68 10.80 7.27
N VAL A 7 -23.44 10.32 7.20
CA VAL A 7 -23.08 8.96 7.54
C VAL A 7 -22.10 8.97 8.71
N LYS A 8 -22.57 8.46 9.84
CA LYS A 8 -21.79 8.27 11.06
C LYS A 8 -20.60 7.36 10.76
N GLY A 9 -19.38 7.88 10.98
CA GLY A 9 -18.20 7.19 11.51
C GLY A 9 -17.60 5.94 10.83
N GLU A 10 -18.31 5.23 9.96
CA GLU A 10 -18.00 3.83 9.59
C GLU A 10 -18.07 3.58 8.08
N THR A 11 -17.97 4.62 7.25
CA THR A 11 -18.10 4.48 5.80
C THR A 11 -16.77 4.72 5.09
N PHE A 12 -16.35 3.73 4.31
CA PHE A 12 -15.25 3.85 3.36
C PHE A 12 -15.70 4.67 2.16
N PHE A 13 -14.90 5.66 1.76
CA PHE A 13 -15.14 6.34 0.49
C PHE A 13 -14.70 5.43 -0.67
N PRO A 14 -15.27 5.57 -1.88
CA PRO A 14 -14.79 4.83 -3.06
C PRO A 14 -13.28 4.97 -3.28
N THR A 15 -12.69 6.10 -2.89
CA THR A 15 -11.24 6.33 -2.96
C THR A 15 -10.43 5.57 -1.91
N ASP A 16 -11.03 5.20 -0.77
CA ASP A 16 -10.42 4.26 0.17
C ASP A 16 -10.34 2.87 -0.44
N LEU A 17 -11.41 2.40 -1.09
CA LEU A 17 -11.40 1.10 -1.76
C LEU A 17 -10.33 1.02 -2.85
N VAL A 18 -10.19 2.07 -3.67
CA VAL A 18 -9.11 2.16 -4.67
C VAL A 18 -7.73 2.08 -4.01
N SER A 19 -7.55 2.78 -2.88
CA SER A 19 -6.26 2.79 -2.16
C SER A 19 -5.94 1.41 -1.57
N SER A 20 -6.93 0.75 -0.96
CA SER A 20 -6.81 -0.61 -0.42
C SER A 20 -6.57 -1.65 -1.53
N ALA A 21 -7.26 -1.54 -2.67
CA ALA A 21 -7.08 -2.45 -3.79
C ALA A 21 -5.67 -2.36 -4.39
N LEU A 22 -5.13 -1.13 -4.54
CA LEU A 22 -3.76 -0.91 -4.97
C LEU A 22 -2.77 -1.58 -4.02
N CYS A 23 -2.91 -1.35 -2.71
CA CYS A 23 -2.03 -1.93 -1.70
C CYS A 23 -2.12 -3.46 -1.69
N SER A 24 -3.33 -4.03 -1.76
CA SER A 24 -3.52 -5.48 -1.81
C SER A 24 -2.87 -6.09 -3.04
N CYS A 25 -3.02 -5.47 -4.22
CA CYS A 25 -2.40 -5.95 -5.43
C CYS A 25 -0.86 -5.98 -5.30
N MET A 26 -0.28 -4.90 -4.78
CA MET A 26 1.16 -4.79 -4.55
C MET A 26 1.67 -5.87 -3.58
N THR A 27 1.04 -6.03 -2.42
CA THR A 27 1.50 -7.00 -1.42
C THR A 27 1.34 -8.45 -1.89
N THR A 28 0.28 -8.77 -2.66
CA THR A 28 0.13 -10.09 -3.28
C THR A 28 1.27 -10.38 -4.27
N VAL A 29 1.60 -9.44 -5.16
CA VAL A 29 2.70 -9.61 -6.12
C VAL A 29 4.05 -9.79 -5.41
N MET A 30 4.29 -9.01 -4.34
CA MET A 30 5.49 -9.15 -3.52
C MET A 30 5.54 -10.52 -2.82
N GLY A 31 4.42 -10.99 -2.29
CA GLY A 31 4.28 -12.32 -1.69
C GLY A 31 4.64 -13.44 -2.66
N ILE A 32 4.11 -13.40 -3.88
CA ILE A 32 4.42 -14.36 -4.95
C ILE A 32 5.92 -14.29 -5.30
N CYS A 33 6.52 -13.10 -5.36
CA CYS A 33 7.95 -12.97 -5.63
C CYS A 33 8.82 -13.54 -4.50
N ALA A 34 8.39 -13.37 -3.25
CA ALA A 34 9.08 -13.91 -2.09
C ALA A 34 9.05 -15.44 -2.11
N GLU A 35 7.87 -16.01 -2.34
CA GLU A 35 7.66 -17.46 -2.48
C GLU A 35 8.53 -18.05 -3.58
N LYS A 36 8.50 -17.47 -4.79
CA LYS A 36 9.37 -17.88 -5.91
C LYS A 36 10.87 -17.71 -5.61
N GLY A 37 11.21 -16.80 -4.71
CA GLY A 37 12.58 -16.55 -4.26
C GLY A 37 13.03 -17.43 -3.10
N GLY A 38 12.16 -18.29 -2.57
CA GLY A 38 12.47 -19.15 -1.43
C GLY A 38 12.57 -18.41 -0.10
N PHE A 39 11.93 -17.23 0.03
CA PHE A 39 11.91 -16.47 1.29
C PHE A 39 10.50 -16.05 1.67
N LYS A 40 10.30 -15.72 2.95
CA LYS A 40 9.00 -15.35 3.49
C LYS A 40 8.99 -13.89 3.90
N MET A 41 7.78 -13.33 3.99
CA MET A 41 7.57 -11.97 4.45
C MET A 41 6.47 -11.89 5.54
N PRO A 42 6.55 -12.68 6.64
CA PRO A 42 5.55 -12.63 7.71
C PRO A 42 5.44 -11.24 8.34
N ASN A 43 4.26 -10.89 8.85
CA ASN A 43 4.04 -9.63 9.58
C ASN A 43 4.42 -8.34 8.82
N SER A 44 4.50 -8.39 7.48
CA SER A 44 4.72 -7.17 6.69
C SER A 44 3.54 -6.23 6.87
N THR A 45 3.81 -4.95 7.14
CA THR A 45 2.75 -3.94 7.26
C THR A 45 2.85 -2.92 6.12
N ALA A 46 1.72 -2.30 5.82
CA ALA A 46 1.63 -1.27 4.80
C ALA A 46 0.80 -0.12 5.32
N LYS A 47 1.36 1.09 5.28
CA LYS A 47 0.65 2.32 5.60
C LYS A 47 0.30 3.05 4.31
N ILE A 48 -0.98 3.36 4.16
CA ILE A 48 -1.50 4.01 2.96
C ILE A 48 -1.93 5.43 3.30
N THR A 49 -1.36 6.41 2.60
CA THR A 49 -1.73 7.82 2.70
C THR A 49 -2.27 8.30 1.36
N LYS A 50 -3.56 8.61 1.28
CA LYS A 50 -4.18 9.21 0.08
C LYS A 50 -4.21 10.73 0.18
N ILE A 51 -3.80 11.40 -0.89
CA ILE A 51 -3.86 12.85 -1.04
C ILE A 51 -4.92 13.17 -2.09
N MET A 52 -5.92 13.97 -1.72
CA MET A 52 -7.03 14.36 -2.60
C MET A 52 -6.78 15.75 -3.16
N SER A 53 -7.04 15.97 -4.46
CA SER A 53 -7.21 17.32 -5.00
C SER A 53 -8.62 17.84 -4.68
N ALA A 54 -8.78 19.16 -4.62
CA ALA A 54 -10.08 19.78 -4.33
C ALA A 54 -10.97 19.89 -5.58
N GLU A 55 -10.45 20.39 -6.71
CA GLU A 55 -11.24 20.66 -7.92
C GLU A 55 -10.53 20.22 -9.22
N PRO A 56 -11.08 19.23 -9.97
CA PRO A 56 -12.13 18.33 -9.52
C PRO A 56 -11.65 17.49 -8.32
N ARG A 57 -12.57 17.08 -7.45
CA ARG A 57 -12.25 16.21 -6.31
C ARG A 57 -11.87 14.81 -6.80
N LYS A 58 -10.57 14.49 -6.76
CA LYS A 58 -10.04 13.17 -7.14
C LYS A 58 -8.81 12.82 -6.33
N ILE A 59 -8.38 11.56 -6.43
CA ILE A 59 -7.09 11.14 -5.88
C ILE A 59 -5.99 11.86 -6.66
N LYS A 60 -5.21 12.69 -5.98
CA LYS A 60 -4.00 13.32 -6.54
C LYS A 60 -2.82 12.37 -6.46
N GLU A 61 -2.69 11.68 -5.33
CA GLU A 61 -1.56 10.79 -5.04
C GLU A 61 -1.98 9.73 -4.02
N ILE A 62 -1.43 8.52 -4.14
CA ILE A 62 -1.50 7.48 -3.12
C ILE A 62 -0.06 7.13 -2.76
N ARG A 63 0.31 7.32 -1.50
CA ARG A 63 1.59 6.88 -0.95
C ARG A 63 1.38 5.58 -0.21
N VAL A 64 2.21 4.58 -0.50
CA VAL A 64 2.23 3.31 0.19
C VAL A 64 3.62 3.13 0.79
N GLU A 65 3.68 3.16 2.11
CA GLU A 65 4.90 2.91 2.89
C GLU A 65 4.85 1.44 3.33
N LEU A 66 5.83 0.66 2.91
CA LEU A 66 5.92 -0.76 3.24
C LEU A 66 6.98 -0.96 4.32
N ASP A 67 6.59 -1.65 5.38
CA ASP A 67 7.46 -1.98 6.49
C ASP A 67 7.70 -3.50 6.55
N PHE A 68 8.98 -3.84 6.60
CA PHE A 68 9.50 -5.20 6.66
C PHE A 68 10.45 -5.38 7.85
N GLU A 69 10.47 -4.48 8.84
CA GLU A 69 11.41 -4.56 9.98
C GLU A 69 11.29 -5.86 10.77
N GLU A 70 10.08 -6.42 10.87
CA GLU A 70 9.84 -7.72 11.52
C GLU A 70 10.24 -8.93 10.63
N ASN A 71 10.88 -8.70 9.49
CA ASN A 71 11.28 -9.75 8.55
C ASN A 71 12.78 -9.89 8.46
N ASP A 72 13.26 -11.13 8.45
CA ASP A 72 14.66 -11.45 8.19
C ASP A 72 14.95 -11.45 6.68
N LEU A 73 14.95 -10.25 6.09
CA LEU A 73 15.25 -10.04 4.67
C LEU A 73 16.67 -9.52 4.49
N SER A 74 17.43 -10.20 3.65
CA SER A 74 18.71 -9.67 3.13
C SER A 74 18.50 -8.42 2.29
N GLU A 75 19.53 -7.59 2.17
CA GLU A 75 19.49 -6.39 1.32
C GLU A 75 19.19 -6.70 -0.16
N VAL A 76 19.63 -7.87 -0.64
CA VAL A 76 19.31 -8.34 -2.00
C VAL A 76 17.81 -8.61 -2.15
N GLN A 77 17.19 -9.27 -1.17
CA GLN A 77 15.75 -9.54 -1.17
C GLN A 77 14.94 -8.24 -1.06
N LYS A 78 15.31 -7.34 -0.13
CA LYS A 78 14.69 -6.00 -0.02
C LYS A 78 14.79 -5.23 -1.34
N LYS A 79 15.95 -5.25 -2.01
CA LYS A 79 16.14 -4.60 -3.31
C LYS A 79 15.28 -5.23 -4.41
N LYS A 80 15.11 -6.56 -4.39
CA LYS A 80 14.25 -7.28 -5.35
C LYS A 80 12.79 -6.85 -5.17
N LEU A 81 12.31 -6.81 -3.93
CA LEU A 81 10.96 -6.35 -3.58
C LEU A 81 10.72 -4.88 -3.93
N ARG A 82 11.69 -4.01 -3.65
CA ARG A 82 11.68 -2.57 -4.01
C ARG A 82 11.67 -2.30 -5.52
N LYS A 83 11.99 -3.28 -6.38
CA LYS A 83 11.85 -3.11 -7.84
C LYS A 83 10.43 -3.39 -8.33
N LEU A 84 9.67 -4.19 -7.61
CA LEU A 84 8.28 -4.53 -7.96
C LEU A 84 7.33 -3.38 -7.66
N VAL A 85 7.70 -2.55 -6.69
CA VAL A 85 6.93 -1.40 -6.24
C VAL A 85 7.80 -0.17 -6.39
N ARG A 86 7.34 0.85 -7.12
CA ARG A 86 8.02 2.15 -7.12
C ARG A 86 7.80 2.82 -5.76
N ILE A 87 8.64 2.51 -4.79
CA ILE A 87 8.70 3.19 -3.50
C ILE A 87 9.47 4.48 -3.73
N VAL A 88 8.80 5.62 -3.57
CA VAL A 88 9.50 6.90 -3.42
C VAL A 88 9.95 6.95 -1.96
N PRO A 89 11.26 7.08 -1.67
CA PRO A 89 11.75 7.17 -0.31
C PRO A 89 11.18 8.38 0.43
#